data_AF-A0A1V3NVN3-F1
#
_entry.id   AF-A0A1V3NVN3-F1
#
_cell.length_a   1.000
_cell.length_b   1.000
_cell.length_c   1.000
_cell.angle_alpha   90.00
_cell.angle_beta   90.00
_cell.angle_gamma   90.00
#
_symmetry.space_group_name_H-M   'P 1'
#
loop_
_entity.id
_entity.type
_entity.pdbx_description
1 polymer ?
#
loop_
_entity_poly.entity_id
_entity_poly.type
_entity_poly.pdbx_seq_one_letter_code
_entity_poly.pdbx_strand_id
1 'polypeptide(L)'
;MRSRAAVLALQLAKRYGLDECIMPTPANGMGYLVDLPSQPFDDTRVDALKRWTWWSLFSTSEINAETIRMAEIPPGYMTRGPQAGQIVQRPDWDRVAGHYLHSPEVDDRDFELLVQLWSTGRMIRRLAEDPAGNDLWELPSDERI
;
A
#
# COMPACT_ATOMS: atom_id res chain seq x y z
N MET A 1 10.75 3.25 11.70
CA MET A 1 9.86 2.17 11.22
C MET A 1 9.18 2.54 9.90
N ARG A 2 8.52 3.71 9.79
CA ARG A 2 7.93 4.21 8.54
C ARG A 2 8.90 4.20 7.34
N SER A 3 10.14 4.67 7.51
CA SER A 3 11.16 4.58 6.45
C SER A 3 11.47 3.15 6.00
N ARG A 4 11.42 2.18 6.91
CA ARG A 4 11.61 0.76 6.58
C ARG A 4 10.44 0.25 5.74
N ALA A 5 9.20 0.57 6.11
CA ALA A 5 8.01 0.22 5.33
C ALA A 5 8.09 0.80 3.92
N ALA A 6 8.47 2.08 3.77
CA ALA A 6 8.65 2.72 2.48
C ALA A 6 9.69 2.00 1.59
N VAL A 7 10.83 1.62 2.18
CA VAL A 7 11.89 0.88 1.46
C VAL A 7 11.41 -0.50 1.03
N LEU A 8 10.74 -1.25 1.90
CA LEU A 8 10.20 -2.58 1.58
C LEU A 8 9.14 -2.50 0.48
N ALA A 9 8.21 -1.54 0.58
CA ALA A 9 7.18 -1.30 -0.42
C ALA A 9 7.79 -0.96 -1.79
N LEU A 10 8.80 -0.09 -1.82
CA LEU A 10 9.49 0.27 -3.07
C LEU A 10 10.28 -0.90 -3.67
N GLN A 11 10.89 -1.75 -2.85
CA GLN A 11 11.58 -2.96 -3.34
C GLN A 11 10.62 -3.93 -4.02
N LEU A 12 9.48 -4.21 -3.38
CA LEU A 12 8.42 -5.04 -3.96
C LEU A 12 7.89 -4.40 -5.25
N ALA A 13 7.52 -3.12 -5.20
CA ALA A 13 6.94 -2.42 -6.34
C ALA A 13 7.87 -2.41 -7.57
N LYS A 14 9.16 -2.11 -7.40
CA LYS A 14 10.14 -2.13 -8.49
C LYS A 14 10.23 -3.49 -9.16
N ARG A 15 10.16 -4.58 -8.39
CA ARG A 15 10.26 -5.93 -8.95
C ARG A 15 9.07 -6.29 -9.84
N TYR A 16 7.90 -5.74 -9.54
CA TYR A 16 6.68 -5.96 -10.31
C TYR A 16 6.36 -4.82 -11.29
N GLY A 17 7.25 -3.82 -11.44
CA GLY A 17 7.05 -2.66 -12.32
C GLY A 17 5.87 -1.78 -11.87
N LEU A 18 5.81 -1.49 -10.57
CA LEU A 18 4.81 -0.67 -9.91
C LEU A 18 5.44 0.50 -9.15
N ASP A 19 6.70 0.81 -9.37
CA ASP A 19 7.42 1.81 -8.59
C ASP A 19 6.87 3.22 -8.78
N GLU A 20 6.26 3.50 -9.92
CA GLU A 20 5.50 4.73 -10.17
C GLU A 20 4.27 4.86 -9.27
N CYS A 21 3.75 3.74 -8.76
CA CYS A 21 2.60 3.73 -7.85
C CYS A 21 3.02 4.04 -6.40
N ILE A 22 4.31 4.02 -6.05
CA ILE A 22 4.74 4.18 -4.66
C ILE A 22 5.23 5.60 -4.40
N MET A 23 4.55 6.28 -3.48
CA MET A 23 4.98 7.58 -2.98
C MET A 23 5.48 7.45 -1.54
N PRO A 24 6.79 7.56 -1.28
CA PRO A 24 7.32 7.52 0.08
C PRO A 24 6.82 8.71 0.91
N THR A 25 6.33 8.42 2.12
CA THR A 25 5.86 9.41 3.09
C THR A 25 6.44 9.11 4.47
N PRO A 26 7.77 9.14 4.66
CA PRO A 26 8.40 8.63 5.88
C PRO A 26 7.96 9.31 7.18
N ALA A 27 7.39 10.52 7.10
CA ALA A 27 6.80 11.23 8.23
C ALA A 27 5.37 10.76 8.58
N ASN A 28 4.58 10.32 7.60
CA ASN A 28 3.12 10.17 7.71
C ASN A 28 2.63 8.73 7.49
N GLY A 29 1.45 8.43 8.03
CA GLY A 29 0.76 7.16 7.90
C GLY A 29 1.66 5.97 8.21
N MET A 30 1.69 5.03 7.26
CA MET A 30 2.50 3.81 7.31
C MET A 30 3.91 4.00 6.74
N GLY A 31 4.24 5.20 6.27
CA GLY A 31 5.54 5.53 5.66
C GLY A 31 5.54 5.60 4.14
N TYR A 32 4.46 5.20 3.48
CA TYR A 32 4.28 5.33 2.02
C TYR A 32 2.80 5.34 1.67
N LEU A 33 2.50 5.81 0.46
CA LEU A 33 1.21 5.77 -0.20
C LEU A 33 1.28 4.95 -1.49
N VAL A 34 0.14 4.45 -1.94
CA VAL A 34 0.01 3.64 -3.15
C VAL A 34 -1.02 4.25 -4.09
N ASP A 35 -0.59 4.74 -5.24
CA ASP A 35 -1.47 5.32 -6.26
C ASP A 35 -1.92 4.26 -7.27
N LEU A 36 -2.86 4.63 -8.14
CA LEU A 36 -3.29 3.78 -9.24
C LEU A 36 -2.16 3.59 -10.27
N PRO A 37 -2.03 2.41 -10.88
CA PRO A 37 -1.11 2.22 -11.99
C PRO A 37 -1.54 3.08 -13.18
N SER A 38 -0.57 3.51 -13.98
CA SER A 38 -0.80 4.31 -15.18
C SER A 38 -1.60 3.58 -16.27
N GLN A 39 -1.57 2.25 -16.24
CA GLN A 39 -2.30 1.37 -17.13
C GLN A 39 -3.11 0.35 -16.33
N PRO A 40 -4.30 -0.05 -16.80
CA PRO A 40 -5.05 -1.13 -16.17
C PRO A 40 -4.28 -2.45 -16.25
N PHE A 41 -4.52 -3.34 -15.28
CA PHE A 41 -3.98 -4.69 -15.34
C PHE A 41 -4.72 -5.53 -16.37
N ASP A 42 -4.02 -6.09 -17.34
CA ASP A 42 -4.61 -7.07 -18.26
C ASP A 42 -4.97 -8.38 -17.52
N ASP A 43 -5.81 -9.22 -18.13
CA ASP A 43 -6.14 -10.55 -17.60
C ASP A 43 -5.08 -11.60 -18.00
N THR A 44 -3.81 -11.23 -17.79
CA THR A 44 -2.67 -12.13 -17.97
C THR A 44 -2.19 -12.65 -16.63
N ARG A 45 -1.49 -13.79 -16.66
CA ARG A 45 -0.88 -14.37 -15.45
C ARG A 45 0.17 -13.45 -14.82
N VAL A 46 0.96 -12.74 -15.64
CA VAL A 46 1.98 -11.79 -15.17
C VAL A 46 1.33 -10.59 -14.50
N ASP A 47 0.25 -10.07 -15.06
CA ASP A 47 -0.46 -8.93 -14.47
C ASP A 47 -1.31 -9.33 -13.27
N ALA A 48 -1.65 -10.61 -13.10
CA ALA A 48 -2.23 -11.11 -11.85
C ALA A 48 -1.25 -10.92 -10.68
N LEU A 49 0.04 -11.25 -10.84
CA LEU A 49 1.08 -11.02 -9.83
C LEU A 49 1.21 -9.54 -9.47
N LYS A 50 1.30 -8.68 -10.49
CA LYS A 50 1.38 -7.22 -10.28
C LYS A 50 0.14 -6.72 -9.54
N ARG A 51 -1.05 -7.15 -9.96
CA ARG A 51 -2.34 -6.77 -9.34
C ARG A 51 -2.40 -7.19 -7.87
N TRP A 52 -1.95 -8.40 -7.53
CA TRP A 52 -1.95 -8.90 -6.16
C TRP A 52 -0.92 -8.20 -5.29
N THR A 53 0.26 -7.90 -5.83
CA THR A 53 1.26 -7.08 -5.15
C THR A 53 0.73 -5.67 -4.93
N TRP A 54 0.11 -5.04 -5.93
CA TRP A 54 -0.50 -3.73 -5.78
C TRP A 54 -1.56 -3.73 -4.67
N TRP A 55 -2.48 -4.70 -4.65
CA TRP A 55 -3.50 -4.80 -3.60
C TRP A 55 -2.90 -5.03 -2.22
N SER A 56 -1.83 -5.81 -2.12
CA SER A 56 -1.14 -6.06 -0.86
C SER A 56 -0.47 -4.79 -0.34
N LEU A 57 0.22 -4.04 -1.21
CA LEU A 57 0.85 -2.76 -0.90
C LEU A 57 -0.19 -1.70 -0.53
N PHE A 58 -1.29 -1.62 -1.28
CA PHE A 58 -2.40 -0.70 -1.04
C PHE A 58 -3.10 -0.99 0.29
N SER A 59 -3.34 -2.26 0.61
CA SER A 59 -3.97 -2.64 1.88
C SER A 59 -3.09 -2.33 3.09
N THR A 60 -1.78 -2.24 2.89
CA THR A 60 -0.79 -2.02 3.96
C THR A 60 -0.33 -0.56 4.09
N SER A 61 -0.70 0.30 3.12
CA SER A 61 -0.43 1.74 3.16
C SER A 61 -1.48 2.55 3.94
N GLU A 62 -2.58 1.90 4.37
CA GLU A 62 -3.67 2.49 5.19
C GLU A 62 -4.38 3.74 4.61
N ILE A 63 -4.45 3.89 3.27
CA ILE A 63 -5.19 4.98 2.61
C ILE A 63 -6.72 4.96 2.78
N ASN A 64 -7.27 3.94 3.45
CA ASN A 64 -8.67 3.93 3.90
C ASN A 64 -8.96 4.96 5.01
N ALA A 65 -7.95 5.72 5.39
CA ALA A 65 -7.97 6.97 6.11
C ALA A 65 -9.22 7.86 5.82
N GLU A 66 -9.94 8.19 6.89
CA GLU A 66 -11.14 9.04 6.94
C GLU A 66 -10.95 10.41 6.27
N THR A 67 -12.06 11.12 6.01
CA THR A 67 -12.12 12.40 5.30
C THR A 67 -11.14 13.46 5.83
N ILE A 68 -10.83 13.46 7.13
CA ILE A 68 -9.86 14.38 7.78
C ILE A 68 -8.45 14.17 7.20
N ARG A 69 -8.05 12.92 6.98
CA ARG A 69 -6.72 12.55 6.50
C ARG A 69 -6.53 12.81 5.01
N MET A 70 -7.60 13.08 4.26
CA MET A 70 -7.51 13.49 2.86
C MET A 70 -6.89 14.88 2.69
N ALA A 71 -6.97 15.75 3.70
CA ALA A 71 -6.36 17.08 3.65
C ALA A 71 -4.82 17.02 3.67
N GLU A 72 -4.25 15.96 4.25
CA GLU A 72 -2.80 15.76 4.39
C GLU A 72 -2.18 14.93 3.25
N ILE A 73 -3.01 14.43 2.34
CA ILE A 73 -2.55 13.69 1.17
C ILE A 73 -1.79 14.66 0.24
N PRO A 74 -0.59 14.30 -0.23
CA PRO A 74 0.16 15.13 -1.17
C PRO A 74 -0.65 15.46 -2.43
N PRO A 75 -0.56 16.70 -2.95
CA PRO A 75 -1.23 17.07 -4.19
C PRO A 75 -0.86 16.13 -5.34
N GLY A 76 -1.87 15.61 -6.05
CA GLY A 76 -1.69 14.69 -7.18
C GLY A 76 -1.84 13.21 -6.85
N TYR A 77 -1.97 12.83 -5.58
CA TYR A 77 -2.29 11.46 -5.20
C TYR A 77 -3.78 11.16 -5.49
N MET A 78 -4.06 10.24 -6.41
CA MET A 78 -5.43 10.02 -6.92
C MET A 78 -5.95 8.60 -6.68
N THR A 79 -6.43 8.31 -5.47
CA THR A 79 -7.14 7.04 -5.21
C THR A 79 -8.65 7.09 -5.39
N ARG A 80 -9.25 8.28 -5.61
CA ARG A 80 -10.70 8.47 -5.43
C ARG A 80 -11.40 9.12 -6.63
N GLY A 81 -11.04 8.71 -7.83
CA GLY A 81 -11.90 8.92 -9.01
C GLY A 81 -12.90 7.78 -9.17
N PRO A 82 -14.12 8.01 -9.73
CA PRO A 82 -15.05 6.94 -10.13
C PRO A 82 -14.44 5.88 -11.06
N GLN A 83 -13.28 6.19 -11.64
CA GLN A 83 -12.53 5.35 -12.57
C GLN A 83 -11.56 4.37 -11.88
N ALA A 84 -11.34 4.47 -10.56
CA ALA A 84 -10.41 3.59 -9.83
C ALA A 84 -10.79 2.10 -9.99
N GLY A 85 -12.08 1.78 -9.97
CA GLY A 85 -12.58 0.42 -10.19
C GLY A 85 -12.47 -0.08 -11.64
N GLN A 86 -12.21 0.82 -12.60
CA GLN A 86 -11.92 0.46 -13.99
C GLN A 86 -10.44 0.10 -14.19
N ILE A 87 -9.56 0.67 -13.37
CA ILE A 87 -8.11 0.48 -13.45
C ILE A 87 -7.67 -0.74 -12.62
N VAL A 88 -8.25 -0.89 -11.41
CA VAL A 88 -7.94 -2.02 -10.53
C VAL A 88 -9.23 -2.69 -10.05
N GLN A 89 -9.47 -3.90 -10.57
CA GLN A 89 -10.57 -4.74 -10.08
C GLN A 89 -10.30 -5.21 -8.65
N ARG A 90 -11.35 -5.23 -7.83
CA ARG A 90 -11.29 -5.75 -6.45
C ARG A 90 -10.72 -7.18 -6.45
N PRO A 91 -9.84 -7.54 -5.52
CA PRO A 91 -9.20 -8.83 -5.57
C PRO A 91 -10.16 -9.91 -5.06
N ASP A 92 -10.03 -11.09 -5.65
CA ASP A 92 -10.50 -12.32 -5.03
C ASP A 92 -9.43 -12.72 -3.99
N TRP A 93 -9.74 -12.50 -2.71
CA TRP A 93 -8.79 -12.73 -1.63
C TRP A 93 -8.36 -14.18 -1.49
N ASP A 94 -9.21 -15.14 -1.87
CA ASP A 94 -8.86 -16.56 -1.86
C ASP A 94 -7.81 -16.83 -2.94
N ARG A 95 -7.95 -16.20 -4.12
CA ARG A 95 -6.93 -16.26 -5.17
C ARG A 95 -5.63 -15.58 -4.75
N VAL A 96 -5.69 -14.42 -4.09
CA VAL A 96 -4.49 -13.73 -3.59
C VAL A 96 -3.73 -14.62 -2.60
N ALA A 97 -4.45 -15.21 -1.63
CA ALA A 97 -3.85 -16.11 -0.65
C ALA A 97 -3.25 -17.35 -1.32
N GLY A 98 -4.00 -18.01 -2.22
CA GLY A 98 -3.49 -19.13 -2.99
C GLY A 98 -2.26 -18.76 -3.83
N HIS A 99 -2.21 -17.53 -4.35
CA HIS A 99 -1.07 -17.05 -5.11
C HIS A 99 0.19 -16.92 -4.24
N TYR A 100 0.11 -16.26 -3.08
CA TYR A 100 1.27 -16.11 -2.20
C TYR A 100 1.69 -17.40 -1.49
N LEU A 101 0.76 -18.30 -1.19
CA LEU A 101 1.04 -19.50 -0.41
C LEU A 101 1.38 -20.73 -1.26
N HIS A 102 0.94 -20.74 -2.53
CA HIS A 102 1.04 -21.95 -3.37
C HIS A 102 1.61 -21.69 -4.78
N SER A 103 1.77 -20.43 -5.22
CA SER A 103 2.34 -20.17 -6.55
C SER A 103 3.86 -20.27 -6.51
N PRO A 104 4.48 -21.09 -7.38
CA PRO A 104 5.93 -21.12 -7.53
C PRO A 104 6.49 -19.86 -8.22
N GLU A 105 5.63 -18.94 -8.68
CA GLU A 105 6.04 -17.69 -9.33
C GLU A 105 6.33 -16.56 -8.34
N VAL A 106 5.88 -16.71 -7.09
CA VAL A 106 6.28 -15.82 -6.02
C VAL A 106 7.63 -16.32 -5.51
N ASP A 107 8.67 -15.52 -5.73
CA ASP A 107 10.00 -15.79 -5.21
C ASP A 107 9.98 -15.75 -3.68
N ASP A 108 10.68 -16.68 -3.02
CA ASP A 108 10.77 -16.73 -1.56
C ASP A 108 11.20 -15.39 -0.97
N ARG A 109 12.10 -14.67 -1.65
CA ARG A 109 12.53 -13.34 -1.25
C ARG A 109 11.38 -12.34 -1.24
N ASP A 110 10.50 -12.39 -2.23
CA ASP A 110 9.37 -11.45 -2.33
C ASP A 110 8.33 -11.76 -1.27
N PHE A 111 8.10 -13.04 -0.99
CA PHE A 111 7.28 -13.48 0.13
C PHE A 111 7.86 -12.99 1.47
N GLU A 112 9.17 -13.14 1.70
CA GLU A 112 9.85 -12.64 2.89
C GLU A 112 9.75 -11.11 3.01
N LEU A 113 9.90 -10.36 1.92
CA LEU A 113 9.73 -8.91 1.90
C LEU A 113 8.30 -8.51 2.29
N LEU A 114 7.30 -9.25 1.80
CA LEU A 114 5.90 -9.01 2.13
C LEU A 114 5.61 -9.30 3.61
N VAL A 115 6.11 -10.41 4.15
CA VAL A 115 6.01 -10.73 5.58
C VAL A 115 6.68 -9.66 6.44
N GLN A 116 7.86 -9.18 6.04
CA GLN A 116 8.55 -8.09 6.73
C GLN A 116 7.75 -6.78 6.68
N LEU A 117 7.10 -6.48 5.55
CA LEU A 117 6.25 -5.31 5.41
C LEU A 117 5.04 -5.40 6.34
N TRP A 118 4.34 -6.54 6.37
CA TRP A 118 3.24 -6.78 7.29
C TRP A 118 3.64 -6.66 8.75
N SER A 119 4.78 -7.26 9.12
CA SER A 119 5.32 -7.16 10.48
C SER A 119 5.64 -5.71 10.85
N THR A 120 6.30 -4.98 9.93
CA THR A 120 6.61 -3.55 10.10
C THR A 120 5.34 -2.72 10.28
N GLY A 121 4.32 -2.95 9.47
CA GLY A 121 3.03 -2.26 9.57
C GLY A 121 2.31 -2.55 10.90
N ARG A 122 2.28 -3.82 11.33
CA ARG A 122 1.74 -4.19 12.65
C ARG A 122 2.49 -3.52 13.80
N MET A 123 3.81 -3.37 13.69
CA MET A 123 4.61 -2.65 14.69
C MET A 123 4.30 -1.16 14.70
N ILE A 124 4.17 -0.52 13.52
CA ILE A 124 3.77 0.89 13.41
C ILE A 124 2.42 1.10 14.09
N ARG A 125 1.43 0.24 13.80
CA ARG A 125 0.09 0.32 14.39
C ARG A 125 0.06 0.08 15.90
N ARG A 126 0.92 -0.82 16.42
CA ARG A 126 1.05 -1.07 17.86
C ARG A 126 1.68 0.09 18.62
N LEU A 127 2.53 0.86 17.96
CA LEU A 127 3.19 2.03 18.54
C LEU A 127 2.35 3.30 18.40
N ALA A 128 1.36 3.32 17.50
CA ALA A 128 0.34 4.35 17.49
C ALA A 128 -0.57 4.16 18.71
N GLU A 129 -0.78 5.22 19.47
CA GLU A 129 -1.59 5.18 20.69
C GLU A 129 -3.09 5.12 20.34
N ASP A 130 -3.50 5.75 19.24
CA ASP A 130 -4.86 5.70 18.70
C ASP A 130 -5.16 4.44 17.86
N PRO A 131 -6.16 3.61 18.25
CA PRO A 131 -6.65 2.48 17.44
C PRO A 131 -7.19 2.85 16.06
N ALA A 132 -7.73 4.06 15.89
CA ALA A 132 -8.20 4.54 14.60
C ALA A 132 -7.02 4.92 13.68
N GLY A 133 -5.84 5.17 14.24
CA GLY A 133 -4.62 5.51 13.52
C GLY A 133 -4.52 6.97 13.11
N ASN A 134 -5.20 7.89 13.82
CA ASN A 134 -5.06 9.32 13.58
C ASN A 134 -3.64 9.79 13.91
N ASP A 135 -3.04 9.29 14.99
CA ASP A 135 -1.65 9.64 15.39
C ASP A 135 -0.58 9.18 14.40
N LEU A 136 -0.95 8.37 13.40
CA LEU A 136 -0.03 8.02 12.32
C LEU A 136 0.16 9.18 11.34
N TRP A 137 -0.77 10.13 11.32
CA TRP A 137 -0.82 11.28 10.45
C TRP A 137 -0.58 12.52 11.32
N GLU A 138 0.43 13.32 10.98
CA GLU A 138 0.72 14.54 11.76
C GLU A 138 -0.34 15.59 11.42
N LEU A 139 -1.30 15.81 12.33
CA LEU A 139 -2.24 16.92 12.23
C LEU A 139 -1.47 18.23 11.99
N PRO A 140 -1.88 19.06 11.01
CA PRO A 140 -1.34 20.40 10.86
C PRO A 140 -1.40 21.12 12.21
N SER A 141 -0.31 21.76 12.60
CA SER A 141 -0.14 22.43 13.89
C SER A 141 -1.22 23.48 14.22
N ASP A 142 -2.04 23.87 13.24
CA ASP A 142 -3.11 24.86 13.38
C ASP A 142 -4.49 24.25 13.77
N GLU A 143 -4.63 22.92 13.86
CA GLU A 143 -5.89 22.26 14.25
C GLU A 143 -5.89 21.73 15.70
N ARG A 144 -4.88 22.07 16.51
CA ARG A 144 -4.89 21.82 17.96
C ARG A 144 -5.66 22.94 18.68
N ILE A 145 -6.99 22.91 18.62
CA ILE A 145 -7.87 23.75 19.46
C ILE A 145 -8.72 22.86 20.36
#